data_AF-A0A9C9G371-F1
#
_entry.id   AF-A0A9C9G371-F1
#
_cell.length_a   1.000
_cell.length_b   1.000
_cell.length_c   1.000
_cell.angle_alpha   90.00
_cell.angle_beta   90.00
_cell.angle_gamma   90.00
#
_symmetry.space_group_name_H-M   'P 1'
#
loop_
_entity.id
_entity.type
_entity.pdbx_description
1 polymer ?
#
loop_
_entity_poly.entity_id
_entity_poly.type
_entity_poly.pdbx_seq_one_letter_code
_entity_poly.pdbx_strand_id
1 'polypeptide(L)' 'MGRLTISLTDERHLALKEAAAREHKSIREIIESSLDYYGIKTKKTARSYVAMARENSGLSAEEAMTIAVQETQASRRT' A
#
# COMPACT_ATOMS: atom_id res chain seq x y z
N MET A 1 -1.92 -12.39 -1.17
CA MET A 1 -2.83 -12.20 -0.02
C MET A 1 -2.29 -13.02 1.16
N GLY A 2 -2.08 -12.38 2.31
CA GLY A 2 -1.69 -13.08 3.55
C GLY A 2 -2.92 -13.46 4.36
N ARG A 3 -2.85 -14.55 5.15
CA ARG A 3 -3.88 -14.90 6.12
C ARG A 3 -3.44 -14.40 7.50
N LEU A 4 -4.27 -13.59 8.14
CA LEU A 4 -4.05 -13.09 9.49
C LEU A 4 -5.14 -13.67 10.42
N THR A 5 -4.74 -14.22 11.55
CA THR A 5 -5.64 -14.58 12.65
C THR A 5 -5.39 -13.60 13.78
N ILE A 6 -6.45 -12.93 14.24
CA ILE A 6 -6.41 -12.03 15.40
C ILE A 6 -7.36 -12.56 16.47
N SER A 7 -7.02 -12.35 17.74
CA SER A 7 -7.95 -12.60 18.85
C SER A 7 -8.66 -11.29 19.19
N LEU A 8 -9.99 -11.33 19.25
CA LEU A 8 -10.85 -10.23 19.67
C LEU A 8 -11.64 -10.68 20.89
N THR A 9 -12.07 -9.74 21.73
CA THR A 9 -13.09 -10.05 22.74
C THR A 9 -14.42 -10.37 22.05
N ASP A 10 -15.27 -11.18 22.69
CA ASP A 10 -16.57 -11.58 22.14
C ASP A 10 -17.45 -10.36 21.81
N GLU A 11 -17.44 -9.34 22.69
CA GLU A 11 -18.15 -8.08 22.49
C GLU A 11 -17.69 -7.35 21.22
N ARG A 12 -16.37 -7.28 20.98
CA ARG A 12 -15.81 -6.63 19.79
C ARG A 12 -16.08 -7.43 18.53
N HIS A 13 -16.07 -8.76 18.61
CA HIS A 13 -16.44 -9.60 17.49
C HIS A 13 -17.91 -9.41 17.10
N LEU A 14 -18.82 -9.32 18.07
CA LEU A 14 -20.23 -9.07 17.83
C LEU A 14 -20.46 -7.68 17.21
N ALA A 15 -19.87 -6.64 17.80
CA ALA A 15 -19.96 -5.27 17.29
C ALA A 15 -19.44 -5.16 15.83
N LEU A 16 -18.36 -5.86 15.52
CA LEU A 16 -17.81 -5.91 14.16
C LEU A 16 -18.73 -6.63 13.18
N LYS A 17 -19.37 -7.72 13.62
CA LYS A 17 -20.36 -8.46 12.82
C LYS A 17 -21.60 -7.62 12.53
N GLU A 18 -22.08 -6.86 13.51
CA GLU A 18 -23.21 -5.94 13.35
C GLU A 18 -22.87 -4.80 12.40
N ALA A 19 -21.68 -4.20 12.53
CA ALA A 19 -21.20 -3.17 11.61
C ALA A 19 -21.11 -3.69 10.16
N ALA A 20 -20.60 -4.91 9.98
CA ALA A 20 -20.55 -5.61 8.69
C ALA A 20 -21.94 -5.78 8.06
N ALA A 21 -22.91 -6.24 8.86
CA ALA A 21 -24.29 -6.39 8.42
C ALA A 21 -24.91 -5.04 8.03
N ARG A 22 -24.66 -3.98 8.82
CA ARG A 22 -25.20 -2.63 8.58
C ARG A 22 -24.65 -1.99 7.31
N GLU A 23 -23.38 -2.21 7.00
CA GLU A 23 -22.74 -1.65 5.80
C GLU A 23 -22.86 -2.55 4.55
N HIS A 24 -23.52 -3.71 4.66
CA HIS A 24 -23.58 -4.73 3.61
C HIS A 24 -22.20 -5.14 3.08
N LYS A 25 -21.20 -5.21 3.97
CA LYS A 25 -19.82 -5.58 3.66
C LYS A 25 -19.40 -6.79 4.47
N SER A 26 -18.40 -7.51 4.00
CA SER A 26 -17.74 -8.53 4.79
C SER A 26 -16.90 -7.91 5.91
N ILE A 27 -16.69 -8.67 6.99
CA ILE A 27 -15.78 -8.29 8.08
C ILE A 27 -14.38 -7.97 7.53
N ARG A 28 -13.92 -8.73 6.51
CA ARG A 28 -12.65 -8.45 5.83
C ARG A 28 -12.64 -7.07 5.20
N GLU A 29 -13.65 -6.72 4.42
CA GLU A 29 -13.70 -5.42 3.72
C GLU A 29 -13.75 -4.25 4.71
N ILE A 30 -14.47 -4.39 5.83
CA ILE A 30 -14.45 -3.39 6.90
C ILE A 30 -13.06 -3.25 7.51
N ILE A 31 -12.38 -4.36 7.79
CA ILE A 31 -11.02 -4.34 8.35
C ILE A 31 -10.05 -3.69 7.36
N GLU A 32 -10.04 -4.11 6.09
CA GLU A 32 -9.16 -3.53 5.05
C GLU A 32 -9.44 -2.02 4.88
N SER A 33 -10.70 -1.61 4.81
CA SER A 33 -11.08 -0.19 4.72
C SER A 33 -10.64 0.60 5.95
N SER A 34 -10.72 -0.02 7.14
CA SER A 34 -10.25 0.60 8.39
C SER A 34 -8.73 0.74 8.40
N LEU A 35 -7.99 -0.28 7.95
CA LEU A 35 -6.53 -0.22 7.83
C LEU A 35 -6.10 0.90 6.88
N ASP A 36 -6.79 1.05 5.74
CA ASP A 36 -6.57 2.15 4.80
C ASP A 36 -6.90 3.51 5.42
N TYR A 37 -8.03 3.61 6.13
CA TYR A 37 -8.45 4.84 6.84
C TYR A 37 -7.42 5.29 7.88
N TYR A 38 -6.86 4.36 8.66
CA TYR A 38 -5.79 4.64 9.62
C TYR A 38 -4.42 4.86 8.96
N GLY A 39 -4.34 4.84 7.63
CA GLY A 39 -3.10 5.07 6.90
C GLY A 39 -2.08 3.96 7.07
N ILE A 40 -2.51 2.76 7.49
CA ILE A 40 -1.68 1.55 7.56
C ILE A 40 -1.51 1.06 6.12
N LYS A 41 -0.69 1.80 5.37
CA LYS A 41 -0.34 1.46 3.99
C LYS A 41 0.41 0.13 4.03
N THR A 42 0.01 -0.79 3.16
CA THR A 42 0.88 -1.90 2.78
C THR A 42 2.26 -1.32 2.46
N LYS A 43 3.33 -1.96 2.93
CA LYS A 43 4.71 -1.55 2.61
C LYS A 43 4.82 -1.43 1.10
N LYS A 44 4.70 -0.21 0.58
CA LYS A 44 4.93 0.08 -0.82
C LYS A 44 6.40 -0.27 -1.08
N THR A 45 6.62 -1.17 -2.02
CA THR A 45 7.98 -1.56 -2.39
C THR A 45 8.68 -0.34 -2.99
N ALA A 46 10.01 -0.25 -2.86
CA ALA A 46 10.80 0.80 -3.51
C ALA A 46 10.45 0.91 -5.02
N ARG A 47 10.19 -0.24 -5.67
CA ARG A 47 9.73 -0.32 -7.05
C ARG A 47 8.41 0.42 -7.31
N SER A 48 7.45 0.33 -6.39
CA SER A 48 6.16 1.03 -6.54
C SER A 48 6.31 2.55 -6.42
N TYR A 49 7.20 3.04 -5.56
CA TYR A 49 7.51 4.47 -5.47
C TYR A 49 8.20 4.98 -6.72
N VAL A 50 9.17 4.23 -7.26
CA VAL A 50 9.85 4.59 -8.51
C VAL A 50 8.89 4.59 -9.69
N ALA A 51 7.95 3.63 -9.76
CA ALA A 51 6.94 3.59 -10.81
C ALA A 51 6.02 4.82 -10.77
N MET A 52 5.52 5.17 -9.58
CA MET A 52 4.71 6.38 -9.39
C MET A 52 5.48 7.66 -9.73
N ALA A 53 6.76 7.74 -9.34
CA ALA A 53 7.60 8.89 -9.66
C ALA A 53 7.80 9.04 -11.17
N ARG A 54 8.03 7.92 -11.88
CA ARG A 54 8.17 7.94 -13.35
C ARG A 54 6.92 8.46 -14.05
N GLU A 55 5.74 7.98 -13.65
CA GLU A 55 4.45 8.40 -14.22
C GLU A 55 4.18 9.90 -14.04
N ASN A 56 4.62 10.48 -12.90
CA ASN A 56 4.38 11.89 -12.57
C ASN A 56 5.57 12.82 -12.89
N SER A 57 6.66 12.31 -13.47
CA SER A 57 7.91 13.06 -13.60
C SER A 57 7.88 14.17 -14.66
N GLY A 58 7.01 14.05 -15.66
CA GLY A 58 6.98 14.98 -16.81
C GLY A 58 8.25 14.96 -17.67
N LEU A 59 9.17 14.01 -17.43
CA LEU A 59 10.45 13.94 -18.13
C LEU A 59 10.27 13.36 -19.54
N SER A 60 11.03 13.90 -20.49
CA SER A 60 11.21 13.27 -21.79
C SER A 60 12.00 11.95 -21.64
N ALA A 61 11.89 11.07 -22.64
CA ALA A 61 12.60 9.80 -22.64
C ALA A 61 14.13 9.97 -22.52
N GLU A 62 14.68 11.04 -23.11
CA GLU A 62 16.11 11.34 -23.09
C GLU A 62 16.60 11.82 -21.71
N GLU A 63 15.82 12.69 -21.06
CA GLU A 63 16.11 13.16 -19.69
C GLU A 63 16.02 12.02 -18.68
N ALA A 64 14.97 11.18 -18.79
CA ALA A 64 14.79 10.02 -17.93
C ALA A 64 15.95 9.02 -18.07
N MET A 65 16.45 8.80 -19.29
CA MET A 65 17.58 7.91 -19.55
C MET A 65 18.88 8.47 -18.97
N THR A 66 19.12 9.77 -19.14
CA THR A 66 20.29 10.45 -18.57
C THR A 66 20.37 10.27 -17.06
N ILE A 67 19.27 10.55 -16.35
CA ILE A 67 19.18 10.39 -14.90
C ILE A 67 19.40 8.93 -14.49
N ALA A 68 18.77 7.97 -15.18
CA ALA A 68 18.91 6.55 -14.86
C ALA A 68 20.37 6.06 -14.96
N VAL A 69 21.12 6.53 -15.97
CA VAL A 69 22.53 6.18 -16.15
C VAL A 69 23.38 6.79 -15.04
N GLN A 70 23.16 8.06 -14.69
CA GLN A 70 23.88 8.74 -13.61
C GLN A 70 23.69 8.04 -12.26
N GLU A 71 22.46 7.74 -11.89
CA GLU A 71 22.12 7.03 -10.64
C GLU A 71 22.72 5.62 -10.58
N THR A 72 22.70 4.89 -11.72
CA THR A 72 23.31 3.56 -11.81
C THR A 72 24.83 3.61 -11.66
N GLN A 73 25.48 4.62 -12.23
CA GLN A 73 26.92 4.81 -12.08
C GLN A 73 27.30 5.19 -10.65
N ALA A 74 26.54 6.08 -10.02
CA ALA A 74 26.74 6.47 -8.63
C ALA A 74 26.61 5.26 -7.69
N SER A 75 25.56 4.46 -7.86
CA SER A 75 25.32 3.27 -7.04
C SER A 75 26.41 2.20 -7.17
N ARG A 76 27.10 2.11 -8.31
CA ARG A 76 28.20 1.17 -8.55
C ARG A 76 29.55 1.64 -8.00
N ARG A 77 29.68 2.91 -7.61
CA ARG A 77 30.91 3.48 -7.06
C ARG A 77 31.00 3.40 -5.54
N THR A 78 29.86 3.19 -4.87
CA THR A 78 29.73 2.79 -3.47
C THR A 78 29.78 1.28 -3.32
#